data_AF-A0A7I8CV95-F1
#
_entry.id   AF-A0A7I8CV95-F1
#
_cell.length_a   1.000
_cell.length_b   1.000
_cell.length_c   1.000
_cell.angle_alpha   90.00
_cell.angle_beta   90.00
_cell.angle_gamma   90.00
#
_symmetry.space_group_name_H-M   'P 1'
#
loop_
_entity.id
_entity.type
_entity.pdbx_description
1 polymer ?
#
loop_
_entity_poly.entity_id
_entity_poly.type
_entity_poly.pdbx_seq_one_letter_code
_entity_poly.pdbx_strand_id
1 'polypeptide(L)' 'MRTGDIIVAVNGTVGTGVEQLRQLVQMAARASRRMSITVNREGTTLSVPVILIAA' A
#
# COMPACT_ATOMS: atom_id res chain seq x y z
N MET A 1 5.88 7.96 0.12
CA MET A 1 5.36 7.64 1.48
C MET A 1 6.15 8.42 2.50
N ARG A 2 5.61 8.63 3.71
CA ARG A 2 6.34 9.26 4.81
C ARG A 2 6.22 8.41 6.08
N THR A 3 7.19 8.54 6.97
CA THR A 3 7.14 7.92 8.31
C THR A 3 5.88 8.38 9.04
N GLY A 4 5.19 7.45 9.69
CA GLY A 4 3.91 7.69 10.37
C GLY A 4 2.66 7.40 9.54
N ASP A 5 2.80 7.11 8.24
CA ASP A 5 1.69 6.59 7.43
C ASP A 5 1.26 5.20 7.91
N ILE A 6 -0.05 5.01 8.12
CA ILE A 6 -0.65 3.70 8.39
C ILE A 6 -1.23 3.17 7.10
N ILE A 7 -0.67 2.10 6.54
CA ILE A 7 -1.22 1.48 5.33
C ILE A 7 -2.54 0.77 5.67
N VAL A 8 -3.58 1.02 4.88
CA VAL A 8 -4.91 0.42 5.07
C VAL A 8 -5.40 -0.34 3.84
N ALA A 9 -4.92 -0.01 2.63
CA ALA A 9 -5.28 -0.75 1.42
C ALA A 9 -4.18 -0.71 0.36
N VAL A 10 -4.21 -1.70 -0.53
CA VAL A 10 -3.34 -1.80 -1.71
C VAL A 10 -4.23 -1.98 -2.94
N ASN A 11 -4.10 -1.10 -3.93
CA ASN A 11 -4.94 -1.07 -5.13
C ASN A 11 -6.45 -1.11 -4.84
N GLY A 12 -6.87 -0.46 -3.75
CA GLY A 12 -8.27 -0.44 -3.31
C GLY A 12 -8.71 -1.65 -2.48
N THR A 13 -7.89 -2.68 -2.33
CA THR A 13 -8.17 -3.83 -1.45
C THR A 13 -7.69 -3.56 -0.03
N VAL A 14 -8.63 -3.53 0.92
CA VAL A 14 -8.35 -3.29 2.34
C VAL A 14 -7.63 -4.50 2.96
N GLY A 15 -6.56 -4.22 3.70
CA GLY A 15 -5.91 -5.21 4.55
C GLY A 15 -6.19 -4.91 6.03
N THR A 16 -6.56 -5.93 6.81
CA THR A 16 -6.89 -5.79 8.23
C THR A 16 -5.69 -6.04 9.16
N GLY A 17 -4.53 -6.37 8.60
CA GLY A 17 -3.31 -6.62 9.36
C GLY A 17 -2.06 -6.66 8.48
N VAL A 18 -0.91 -6.64 9.14
CA VAL A 18 0.42 -6.55 8.49
C VAL A 18 0.66 -7.71 7.51
N GLU A 19 0.28 -8.93 7.88
CA GLU A 19 0.44 -10.12 7.04
C GLU A 19 -0.34 -9.99 5.72
N GLN A 20 -1.61 -9.64 5.83
CA GLN A 20 -2.49 -9.49 4.67
C GLN A 20 -2.03 -8.35 3.76
N LEU A 21 -1.63 -7.21 4.35
CA LEU A 21 -1.07 -6.10 3.58
C LEU A 21 0.20 -6.51 2.84
N ARG A 22 1.08 -7.29 3.47
CA ARG A 22 2.29 -7.80 2.81
C ARG A 22 1.95 -8.70 1.63
N GLN A 23 0.99 -9.60 1.79
CA GLN A 23 0.51 -10.45 0.70
C GLN A 23 -0.09 -9.62 -0.44
N LEU A 24 -0.92 -8.62 -0.14
CA LEU A 24 -1.49 -7.71 -1.13
C LEU A 24 -0.41 -6.94 -1.91
N VAL A 25 0.62 -6.44 -1.21
CA VAL A 25 1.78 -5.80 -1.86
C VAL A 25 2.51 -6.78 -2.77
N GLN A 26 2.77 -8.01 -2.32
CA GLN A 26 3.44 -9.03 -3.13
C GLN A 26 2.61 -9.40 -4.37
N MET A 27 1.30 -9.53 -4.24
CA MET A 27 0.40 -9.79 -5.37
C MET A 27 0.39 -8.62 -6.35
N ALA A 28 0.26 -7.38 -5.86
CA ALA A 28 0.31 -6.18 -6.68
C ALA A 28 1.64 -6.06 -7.43
N ALA A 29 2.75 -6.34 -6.75
CA ALA A 29 4.10 -6.31 -7.33
C ALA A 29 4.30 -7.32 -8.47
N ARG A 30 3.67 -8.50 -8.40
CA ARG A 30 3.70 -9.51 -9.48
C ARG A 30 2.92 -9.05 -10.71
N ALA A 31 1.85 -8.29 -10.52
CA ALA A 31 0.99 -7.81 -11.61
C ALA A 31 1.54 -6.54 -12.28
N SER A 32 2.09 -5.61 -11.51
CA SER A 32 2.60 -4.33 -12.00
C SER A 32 3.62 -3.72 -11.06
N ARG A 33 4.60 -2.99 -11.62
CA ARG A 33 5.52 -2.17 -10.82
C ARG A 33 4.86 -0.91 -10.27
N ARG A 34 3.70 -0.50 -10.80
CA ARG A 34 2.94 0.65 -10.32
C ARG A 34 1.77 0.17 -9.48
N MET A 35 1.64 0.68 -8.28
CA MET A 35 0.52 0.38 -7.39
C MET A 35 0.06 1.64 -6.64
N SER A 36 -1.19 1.62 -6.18
CA SER A 36 -1.79 2.66 -5.37
C SER A 36 -1.87 2.16 -3.93
N ILE A 37 -1.22 2.85 -3.00
CA ILE A 37 -1.29 2.49 -1.58
C ILE A 37 -2.19 3.49 -0.88
N THR A 38 -3.25 3.00 -0.26
CA THR A 38 -4.09 3.83 0.59
C THR A 38 -3.50 3.85 1.99
N VAL A 39 -3.26 5.06 2.50
CA VAL A 39 -2.74 5.29 3.84
C VAL A 39 -3.71 6.13 4.65
N ASN A 40 -3.78 5.88 5.96
CA ASN A 40 -4.28 6.84 6.93
C ASN A 40 -3.10 7.66 7.47
N ARG A 41 -3.23 8.98 7.41
CA ARG A 41 -2.24 9.95 7.82
C ARG A 41 -2.93 11.00 8.67
N GLU A 42 -2.66 10.98 9.97
CA GLU A 42 -3.25 11.93 10.92
C GLU A 42 -4.79 11.95 10.82
N GLY A 43 -5.41 10.78 10.68
CA GLY A 43 -6.86 10.63 10.54
C GLY A 43 -7.40 10.82 9.12
N THR A 44 -6.58 11.29 8.18
CA THR A 44 -7.00 11.49 6.78
C THR A 44 -6.59 10.30 5.90
N THR A 45 -7.54 9.77 5.13
CA THR A 45 -7.26 8.70 4.16
C THR A 45 -6.80 9.29 2.84
N LEU A 46 -5.62 8.88 2.37
CA LEU A 46 -5.01 9.34 1.13
C LEU A 46 -4.60 8.15 0.25
N SER A 47 -4.72 8.31 -1.06
CA SER A 47 -4.20 7.36 -2.03
C SER A 47 -2.84 7.84 -2.56
N VAL A 48 -1.80 7.04 -2.39
CA VAL A 48 -0.41 7.38 -2.74
C VAL A 48 0.05 6.46 -3.88
N PRO A 49 0.32 6.99 -5.08
CA PRO A 49 0.91 6.20 -6.14
C PRO A 49 2.37 5.87 -5.79
N VAL A 50 2.75 4.61 -5.95
CA VAL A 50 4.12 4.13 -5.72
C VAL A 50 4.60 3.27 -6.89
N ILE A 51 5.89 3.35 -7.15
CA ILE A 51 6.60 2.53 -8.11
C ILE A 51 7.54 1.63 -7.32
N LEU A 52 7.37 0.32 -7.45
CA LEU A 52 8.28 -0.65 -6.86
C LEU A 52 9.58 -0.65 -7.65
N ILE A 53 10.66 -0.26 -7.00
CA ILE A 53 12.03 -0.45 -7.49
C ILE A 53 12.53 -1.79 -6.97
N ALA A 54 13.04 -2.64 -7.87
CA ALA A 54 13.78 -3.82 -7.43
C ALA A 54 15.07 -3.33 -6.78
N ALA A 55 15.34 -3.81 -5.56
CA ALA A 55 16.61 -3.61 -4.88
C ALA A 55 17.65 -4.59 -5.41
#